data_AF-A0A1H9E188-F1
#
_entry.id   AF-A0A1H9E188-F1
#
_cell.length_a   1.000
_cell.length_b   1.000
_cell.length_c   1.000
_cell.angle_alpha   90.00
_cell.angle_beta   90.00
_cell.angle_gamma   90.00
#
_symmetry.space_group_name_H-M   'P 1'
#
loop_
_entity.id
_entity.type
_entity.pdbx_description
1 polymer ?
#
loop_
_entity_poly.entity_id
_entity_poly.type
_entity_poly.pdbx_seq_one_letter_code
_entity_poly.pdbx_strand_id
1 'polypeptide(L)'
;MKPLPGGTFAVCDYKAVTKVPDNYHIEYDDHYYSVVYTHCGKPAILKAAASEIRICDQYNRLIYKHRRSYAKFPLYVTEENI
;
A
#
# COMPACT_ATOMS: atom_id res chain seq x y z
N MET A 1 10.39 7.45 32.01
CA MET A 1 9.96 7.31 30.59
C MET A 1 11.21 7.18 29.74
N LYS A 2 11.23 6.25 28.76
CA LYS A 2 12.30 6.25 27.76
C LYS A 2 12.05 7.42 26.78
N PRO A 3 13.09 8.16 26.35
CA PRO A 3 12.92 9.19 25.35
C PRO A 3 12.40 8.58 24.06
N LEU A 4 11.52 9.29 23.37
CA LEU A 4 11.11 8.92 22.02
C LEU A 4 12.36 8.92 21.13
N PRO A 5 12.50 7.97 20.19
CA PRO A 5 13.58 8.01 19.22
C PRO A 5 13.53 9.36 18.50
N GLY A 6 14.67 10.05 18.42
CA GLY A 6 14.77 11.44 17.93
C GLY A 6 14.51 11.63 16.43
N GLY A 7 13.86 10.68 15.77
CA GLY A 7 13.47 10.74 14.37
C GLY A 7 12.12 11.42 14.18
N THR A 8 11.89 11.96 12.99
CA THR A 8 10.57 12.43 12.58
C THR A 8 9.60 11.25 12.47
N PHE A 9 8.44 11.35 13.11
CA PHE A 9 7.37 10.39 12.92
C PHE A 9 6.74 10.62 11.55
N ALA A 10 6.82 9.63 10.67
CA ALA A 10 6.11 9.67 9.40
C ALA A 10 4.63 9.37 9.65
N VAL A 11 3.75 10.27 9.19
CA VAL A 11 2.30 10.00 9.14
C VAL A 11 2.09 8.82 8.18
N CYS A 12 1.24 7.88 8.61
CA CYS A 12 0.89 6.72 7.82
C CYS A 12 -0.63 6.54 7.84
N ASP A 13 -1.23 6.63 6.67
CA ASP A 13 -2.66 6.41 6.48
C ASP A 13 -2.94 4.92 6.30
N TYR A 14 -4.08 4.48 6.80
CA TYR A 14 -4.51 3.08 6.73
C TYR A 14 -5.85 2.99 6.02
N LYS A 15 -5.90 2.17 4.96
CA LYS A 15 -7.13 1.86 4.23
C LYS A 15 -7.38 0.35 4.31
N ALA A 16 -8.46 -0.03 4.97
CA ALA A 16 -8.93 -1.41 4.97
C ALA A 16 -9.56 -1.73 3.60
N VAL A 17 -9.14 -2.83 3.00
CA VAL A 17 -9.66 -3.32 1.72
C VAL A 17 -10.35 -4.66 1.98
N THR A 18 -11.68 -4.64 1.97
CA THR A 18 -12.49 -5.84 2.28
C THR A 18 -12.21 -6.98 1.32
N LYS A 19 -12.01 -6.66 0.03
CA LYS A 19 -11.71 -7.61 -1.04
C LYS A 19 -10.78 -6.93 -2.04
N VAL A 20 -9.63 -7.52 -2.33
CA VAL A 20 -8.79 -7.09 -3.47
C VAL A 20 -9.64 -7.19 -4.75
N PRO A 21 -9.77 -6.10 -5.52
CA PRO A 21 -10.61 -6.07 -6.72
C PRO A 21 -10.16 -7.06 -7.79
N ASP A 22 -11.08 -7.41 -8.70
CA ASP A 22 -10.83 -8.40 -9.75
C ASP A 22 -9.82 -7.92 -10.82
N ASN A 23 -9.58 -6.61 -10.90
CA ASN A 23 -8.51 -6.05 -11.73
C ASN A 23 -7.14 -6.04 -11.02
N TYR A 24 -7.04 -6.56 -9.80
CA TYR A 24 -5.81 -6.66 -8.98
C TYR A 24 -5.18 -5.33 -8.55
N HIS A 25 -5.89 -4.21 -8.66
CA HIS A 25 -5.37 -2.90 -8.28
C HIS A 25 -6.14 -2.30 -7.12
N ILE A 26 -5.41 -1.84 -6.10
CA ILE A 26 -5.99 -1.09 -4.99
C ILE A 26 -5.76 0.39 -5.25
N GLU A 27 -6.85 1.15 -5.27
CA GLU A 27 -6.82 2.59 -5.48
C GLU A 27 -6.47 3.34 -4.18
N TYR A 28 -5.58 4.31 -4.28
CA TYR A 28 -5.22 5.25 -3.21
C TYR A 28 -4.69 6.55 -3.84
N ASP A 29 -5.23 7.70 -3.42
CA ASP A 29 -4.90 9.04 -3.96
C ASP A 29 -4.87 9.09 -5.49
N ASP A 30 -5.98 8.66 -6.13
CA ASP A 30 -6.14 8.61 -7.59
C ASP A 30 -5.13 7.71 -8.34
N HIS A 31 -4.33 6.92 -7.62
CA HIS A 31 -3.38 5.97 -8.18
C HIS A 31 -3.77 4.53 -7.85
N TYR A 32 -3.45 3.61 -8.75
CA TYR A 32 -3.81 2.21 -8.71
C TYR A 32 -2.57 1.35 -8.47
N TYR A 33 -2.48 0.75 -7.29
CA TYR A 33 -1.34 -0.05 -6.87
C TYR A 33 -1.60 -1.53 -7.06
N SER A 34 -0.68 -2.20 -7.77
CA SER A 34 -0.84 -3.60 -8.14
C SER A 34 -0.70 -4.55 -6.95
N VAL A 35 -1.47 -5.62 -6.97
CA VAL A 35 -1.37 -6.75 -6.05
C VAL A 35 -1.21 -8.02 -6.87
N VAL A 36 -0.44 -8.98 -6.37
CA VAL A 36 -0.33 -10.29 -7.03
C VAL A 36 -1.71 -10.95 -7.17
N TYR A 37 -1.95 -11.59 -8.30
CA TYR A 37 -3.25 -12.19 -8.64
C TYR A 37 -3.74 -13.22 -7.61
N THR A 38 -2.84 -13.89 -6.88
CA THR A 38 -3.19 -14.88 -5.85
C THR A 38 -3.89 -14.27 -4.63
N HIS A 39 -3.87 -12.94 -4.50
CA HIS A 39 -4.58 -12.20 -3.46
C HIS A 39 -5.92 -11.62 -3.91
N CYS A 40 -6.30 -11.81 -5.18
CA CYS A 40 -7.64 -11.46 -5.65
C CYS A 40 -8.71 -12.09 -4.76
N GLY A 41 -9.72 -11.30 -4.40
CA GLY A 41 -10.78 -11.78 -3.54
C GLY A 41 -10.47 -11.85 -2.05
N LYS A 42 -9.21 -11.65 -1.64
CA LYS A 42 -8.82 -11.70 -0.24
C LYS A 42 -8.85 -10.30 0.39
N PRO A 43 -9.05 -10.19 1.71
CA PRO A 43 -8.90 -8.93 2.41
C PRO A 43 -7.44 -8.46 2.42
N ALA A 44 -7.24 -7.16 2.40
CA ALA A 44 -5.93 -6.52 2.48
C ALA A 44 -5.99 -5.24 3.32
N ILE A 45 -4.82 -4.77 3.74
CA ILE A 45 -4.63 -3.50 4.45
C ILE A 45 -3.61 -2.70 3.65
N LEU A 46 -4.04 -1.56 3.10
CA LEU A 46 -3.12 -0.61 2.47
C LEU A 46 -2.63 0.37 3.54
N LYS A 47 -1.31 0.56 3.60
CA LYS A 47 -0.64 1.52 4.46
C LYS A 47 0.13 2.51 3.61
N ALA A 48 -0.25 3.77 3.65
CA ALA A 48 0.37 4.81 2.85
C ALA A 48 1.24 5.70 3.74
N ALA A 49 2.55 5.63 3.55
CA ALA A 49 3.49 6.61 4.06
C ALA A 49 3.75 7.70 3.00
N ALA A 50 4.54 8.71 3.34
CA ALA A 50 4.83 9.81 2.43
C ALA A 50 5.52 9.37 1.11
N SER A 51 6.34 8.32 1.12
CA SER A 51 7.08 7.85 -0.06
C SER A 51 6.69 6.45 -0.53
N GLU A 52 5.85 5.75 0.23
CA GLU A 52 5.68 4.30 0.08
C GLU A 52 4.23 3.88 0.34
N ILE A 53 3.73 2.97 -0.49
CA ILE A 53 2.52 2.21 -0.25
C ILE A 53 2.92 0.78 0.11
N ARG A 54 2.46 0.30 1.27
CA ARG A 54 2.54 -1.12 1.65
C ARG A 54 1.17 -1.74 1.57
N ILE A 55 1.09 -2.89 0.91
CA ILE A 55 -0.12 -3.69 0.86
C ILE A 55 0.16 -4.93 1.72
N CYS A 56 -0.62 -5.10 2.78
CA CYS A 56 -0.50 -6.20 3.71
C CYS A 56 -1.73 -7.12 3.64
N ASP A 57 -1.59 -8.38 4.03
CA ASP A 57 -2.73 -9.26 4.25
C ASP A 57 -3.47 -8.91 5.56
N GLN A 58 -4.55 -9.64 5.85
CA GLN A 58 -5.31 -9.49 7.10
C GLN A 58 -4.51 -9.79 8.38
N TYR A 59 -3.38 -10.50 8.27
CA TYR A 59 -2.46 -10.79 9.37
C TYR A 59 -1.30 -9.81 9.43
N ASN A 60 -1.40 -8.69 8.71
CA ASN A 60 -0.39 -7.64 8.65
C ASN A 60 0.95 -8.11 8.03
N ARG A 61 0.95 -9.19 7.25
CA ARG A 61 2.12 -9.66 6.50
C ARG A 61 2.21 -8.89 5.19
N LEU A 62 3.41 -8.42 4.85
CA LEU A 62 3.64 -7.68 3.61
C LEU A 62 3.35 -8.57 2.40
N ILE A 63 2.47 -8.10 1.51
CA ILE A 63 2.19 -8.70 0.20
C ILE A 63 3.06 -8.01 -0.84
N TYR A 64 2.97 -6.67 -0.91
CA TYR A 64 3.70 -5.85 -1.87
C TYR A 64 4.06 -4.49 -1.29
N LYS A 65 5.09 -3.89 -1.86
CA LYS A 65 5.55 -2.54 -1.57
C LYS A 65 5.70 -1.79 -2.89
N HIS A 66 5.21 -0.56 -2.93
CA HIS A 66 5.30 0.34 -4.07
C HIS A 66 5.80 1.71 -3.62
N ARG A 67 6.48 2.44 -4.49
CA ARG A 67 6.65 3.88 -4.32
C ARG A 67 5.30 4.60 -4.41
N ARG A 68 4.99 5.49 -3.46
CA ARG A 68 3.79 6.34 -3.55
C ARG A 68 3.98 7.36 -4.67
N SER A 69 2.94 7.51 -5.49
CA SER A 69 2.95 8.41 -6.64
C SER A 69 2.10 9.62 -6.31
N TYR A 70 2.60 10.78 -6.73
CA TYR A 70 1.90 12.07 -6.69
C TYR A 70 1.85 12.71 -8.09
N ALA A 71 2.33 11.99 -9.10
CA ALA A 71 2.33 12.46 -10.47
C ALA A 71 0.91 12.42 -11.03
N LYS A 72 0.65 13.18 -12.11
CA LYS A 72 -0.65 13.08 -12.80
C LYS A 72 -0.79 11.77 -13.58
N PHE A 73 0.32 11.26 -14.10
CA PHE A 73 0.44 10.00 -14.84
C PHE A 73 1.85 9.42 -14.64
N PRO A 74 2.02 8.09 -14.75
CA PRO A 74 0.98 7.08 -14.95
C PRO A 74 0.12 6.86 -13.70
N LEU A 75 -1.16 6.55 -13.88
CA LEU A 75 -2.07 6.26 -12.75
C LEU A 75 -1.85 4.86 -12.16
N TYR A 76 -1.35 3.93 -12.98
CA TYR A 76 -1.07 2.56 -12.55
C TYR A 76 0.37 2.44 -12.09
N VAL A 77 0.54 1.97 -10.85
CA VAL A 77 1.84 1.68 -10.25
C VAL A 77 1.97 0.17 -10.14
N THR A 78 2.82 -0.36 -11.01
CA THR A 78 3.15 -1.77 -11.16
C THR A 78 4.66 -1.91 -10.93
N GLU A 79 5.14 -1.82 -9.68
CA GLU A 79 6.54 -2.17 -9.42
C GLU A 79 6.65 -3.70 -9.32
N GLU A 80 7.33 -4.30 -10.30
CA GLU A 80 7.93 -5.63 -10.17
C GLU A 80 9.21 -5.44 -9.34
N ASN A 81 9.24 -5.89 -8.08
CA ASN A 81 10.41 -6.47 -7.38
C ASN A 81 10.18 -6.46 -5.85
N ILE A 82 10.31 -7.65 -5.23
CA ILE A 82 10.69 -7.83 -3.83
C ILE A 82 12.16 -8.22 -3.82
#